data_AF-A0A7V9DID3-F1
#
_entry.id   AF-A0A7V9DID3-F1
#
_cell.length_a   1.000
_cell.length_b   1.000
_cell.length_c   1.000
_cell.angle_alpha   90.00
_cell.angle_beta   90.00
_cell.angle_gamma   90.00
#
_symmetry.space_group_name_H-M   'P 1'
#
loop_
_entity.id
_entity.type
_entity.pdbx_description
1 polymer ?
#
loop_
_entity_poly.entity_id
_entity_poly.type
_entity_poly.pdbx_seq_one_letter_code
_entity_poly.pdbx_strand_id
1 'polypeptide(L)'
;MNNASVRLLVLVGVLVLALAALLRPGSGHAAAGSPASSSRAELIQQIDRFRAVTWRWQRLMGKPRTPTRFTERRASSGRYRLWVRNLWLRRAHAAERLALNPPHREGWLCIHQHERHPAQGWATRTGNGYYGGLQMDISFQRAYGRELLRTKGTADRWTPYEQMWVAERAYRSGRGYYPWPNTARTCGLI
;
A
#
# COMPACT_ATOMS: atom_id res chain seq x y z
N MET A 1 -32.40 -34.15 44.13
CA MET A 1 -31.14 -33.49 44.55
C MET A 1 -31.03 -32.19 43.77
N ASN A 2 -31.02 -31.07 44.50
CA ASN A 2 -31.71 -29.85 44.10
C ASN A 2 -30.83 -28.85 43.36
N ASN A 3 -31.43 -28.17 42.39
CA ASN A 3 -30.88 -27.08 41.54
C ASN A 3 -30.34 -25.86 42.30
N ALA A 4 -30.34 -25.88 43.63
CA ALA A 4 -29.81 -24.85 44.51
C ALA A 4 -28.27 -24.92 44.62
N SER A 5 -27.69 -26.13 44.61
CA SER A 5 -26.24 -26.32 44.80
C SER A 5 -25.40 -25.87 43.60
N VAL A 6 -25.96 -25.95 42.38
CA VAL A 6 -25.29 -25.49 41.14
C VAL A 6 -25.33 -23.96 41.03
N ARG A 7 -26.42 -23.32 41.49
CA ARG A 7 -26.53 -21.85 41.47
C ARG A 7 -25.59 -21.17 42.48
N LEU A 8 -25.34 -21.82 43.62
CA LEU A 8 -24.41 -21.31 44.63
C LEU A 8 -22.94 -21.35 44.15
N LEU A 9 -22.55 -22.38 43.40
CA LEU A 9 -21.21 -22.51 42.82
C LEU A 9 -20.94 -21.48 41.70
N VAL A 10 -21.95 -21.13 40.89
CA VAL A 10 -21.81 -20.11 39.84
C VAL A 10 -21.66 -18.71 40.44
N LEU A 11 -22.36 -18.40 41.55
CA LEU A 11 -22.26 -17.09 42.20
C LEU A 11 -20.92 -16.87 42.92
N VAL A 12 -20.32 -17.91 43.51
CA VAL A 12 -18.98 -17.82 44.13
C VAL A 12 -17.88 -17.67 43.07
N GLY A 13 -18.02 -18.32 41.91
CA GLY A 13 -17.06 -18.16 40.79
C GLY A 13 -17.03 -16.76 40.19
N VAL A 14 -18.19 -16.07 40.11
CA VAL A 14 -18.28 -14.70 39.59
C VAL A 14 -17.72 -13.67 40.59
N LEU A 15 -17.85 -13.90 41.90
CA LEU A 15 -17.34 -12.98 42.92
C LEU A 15 -15.80 -13.02 43.03
N VAL A 16 -15.17 -14.17 42.79
CA VAL A 16 -13.69 -14.29 42.80
C VAL A 16 -13.05 -13.68 41.55
N LEU A 17 -13.75 -13.69 40.41
CA LEU A 17 -13.29 -12.98 39.20
C LEU A 17 -13.50 -11.45 39.27
N ALA A 18 -14.47 -10.97 40.05
CA ALA A 18 -14.69 -9.54 40.27
C ALA A 18 -13.68 -8.90 41.25
N LEU A 19 -13.17 -9.66 42.23
CA LEU A 19 -12.21 -9.13 43.20
C LEU A 19 -10.76 -9.12 42.67
N ALA A 20 -10.40 -10.01 41.74
CA ALA A 20 -9.10 -10.00 41.06
C ALA A 20 -8.95 -8.83 40.05
N ALA A 21 -10.05 -8.18 39.67
CA ALA A 21 -10.02 -7.00 38.80
C ALA A 21 -9.68 -5.69 39.56
N LEU A 22 -9.77 -5.68 40.90
CA LEU A 22 -9.53 -4.51 41.75
C LEU A 22 -8.13 -4.47 42.37
N LEU A 23 -7.33 -5.51 42.19
CA LEU A 23 -5.93 -5.61 42.65
C LEU A 23 -4.95 -5.73 41.48
N ARG A 24 -5.28 -5.11 40.33
CA ARG A 24 -4.27 -4.81 39.33
C ARG A 24 -3.28 -3.82 39.96
N PRO A 25 -2.00 -4.19 40.19
CA PRO A 25 -1.00 -3.19 40.49
C PRO A 25 -1.09 -2.15 39.38
N GLY A 26 -1.29 -0.89 39.76
CA GLY A 26 -1.51 0.19 38.83
C GLY A 26 -0.48 0.06 37.73
N SER A 27 -0.94 -0.29 36.52
CA SER A 27 -0.17 -0.08 35.32
C SER A 27 0.22 1.37 35.41
N GLY A 28 1.49 1.61 35.74
CA GLY A 28 2.05 2.95 35.80
C GLY A 28 1.52 3.62 34.55
N HIS A 29 0.83 4.74 34.74
CA HIS A 29 0.49 5.61 33.64
C HIS A 29 1.83 5.86 32.98
N ALA A 30 2.12 5.11 31.92
CA ALA A 30 3.21 5.39 31.03
C ALA A 30 2.87 6.80 30.62
N ALA A 31 3.62 7.74 31.20
CA ALA A 31 3.38 9.15 31.05
C ALA A 31 3.07 9.32 29.58
N ALA A 32 1.84 9.73 29.27
CA ALA A 32 1.52 10.27 27.98
C ALA A 32 2.46 11.46 27.87
N GLY A 33 3.65 11.20 27.35
CA GLY A 33 4.70 12.18 27.27
C GLY A 33 4.09 13.30 26.47
N SER A 34 3.99 14.48 27.10
CA SER A 34 3.97 15.77 26.39
C SER A 34 4.78 15.58 25.12
N PRO A 35 4.27 15.90 23.91
CA PRO A 35 4.82 15.43 22.64
C PRO A 35 6.33 15.67 22.66
N ALA A 36 7.07 14.62 22.99
CA ALA A 36 8.47 14.78 23.33
C ALA A 36 9.12 15.33 22.08
N SER A 37 9.93 16.38 22.21
CA SER A 37 10.67 16.92 21.06
C SER A 37 11.35 15.74 20.37
N SER A 38 10.85 15.33 19.19
CA SER A 38 11.32 14.12 18.53
C SER A 38 12.84 14.18 18.44
N SER A 39 13.51 13.11 18.86
CA SER A 39 14.97 13.11 18.89
C SER A 39 15.52 13.37 17.48
N ARG A 40 16.75 13.88 17.37
CA ARG A 40 17.42 14.06 16.07
C ARG A 40 17.39 12.77 15.25
N ALA A 41 17.67 11.64 15.89
CA ALA A 41 17.69 10.32 15.24
C ALA A 41 16.31 9.94 14.70
N GLU A 42 15.26 10.16 15.51
CA GLU A 42 13.89 9.87 15.12
C GLU A 42 13.44 10.72 13.92
N LEU A 43 13.73 12.02 13.93
CA LEU A 43 13.39 12.91 12.80
C LEU A 43 14.09 12.47 11.51
N ILE A 44 15.36 12.07 11.59
CA ILE A 44 16.10 11.55 10.42
C ILE A 44 15.46 10.26 9.91
N GLN A 45 15.10 9.32 10.81
CA GLN A 45 14.45 8.07 10.43
C GLN A 45 13.09 8.32 9.75
N GLN A 46 12.28 9.25 10.28
CA GLN A 46 11.01 9.64 9.66
C GLN A 46 11.22 10.25 8.27
N ILE A 47 12.20 11.15 8.12
CA ILE A 47 12.55 11.75 6.82
C ILE A 47 12.92 10.67 5.80
N ASP A 48 13.77 9.71 6.20
CA ASP A 48 14.22 8.62 5.32
C ASP A 48 13.06 7.70 4.93
N ARG A 49 12.13 7.41 5.86
CA ARG A 49 10.90 6.67 5.56
C ARG A 49 10.05 7.40 4.50
N PHE A 50 9.79 8.69 4.68
CA PHE A 50 8.98 9.45 3.73
C PHE A 50 9.65 9.60 2.35
N ARG A 51 10.99 9.71 2.31
CA ARG A 51 11.75 9.62 1.05
C ARG A 51 11.54 8.28 0.37
N ALA A 52 11.72 7.18 1.09
CA ALA A 52 11.56 5.84 0.56
C ALA A 52 10.14 5.63 -0.02
N VAL A 53 9.10 6.07 0.71
CA VAL A 53 7.71 6.02 0.23
C VAL A 53 7.52 6.88 -1.04
N THR A 54 8.02 8.12 -1.04
CA THR A 54 7.95 9.01 -2.20
C THR A 54 8.60 8.37 -3.42
N TRP A 55 9.82 7.86 -3.28
CA TRP A 55 10.57 7.26 -4.37
C TRP A 55 9.98 5.92 -4.84
N ARG A 56 9.37 5.13 -3.94
CA ARG A 56 8.63 3.92 -4.29
C ARG A 56 7.49 4.26 -5.25
N TRP A 57 6.66 5.25 -4.90
CA TRP A 57 5.55 5.68 -5.74
C TRP A 57 6.01 6.30 -7.05
N GLN A 58 7.04 7.16 -7.03
CA GLN A 58 7.62 7.72 -8.26
C GLN A 58 8.12 6.64 -9.20
N ARG A 59 8.79 5.61 -8.67
CA ARG A 59 9.27 4.48 -9.47
C ARG A 59 8.11 3.71 -10.10
N LEU A 60 7.05 3.44 -9.34
CA LEU A 60 5.85 2.80 -9.88
C LEU A 60 5.26 3.59 -11.05
N MET A 61 5.19 4.92 -10.93
CA MET A 61 4.65 5.80 -11.98
C MET A 61 5.60 5.99 -13.18
N GLY A 62 6.86 5.54 -13.08
CA GLY A 62 7.92 5.83 -14.05
C GLY A 62 8.40 7.29 -13.99
N LYS A 63 8.23 7.99 -12.87
CA LYS A 63 8.69 9.37 -12.66
C LYS A 63 10.13 9.39 -12.12
N PRO A 64 10.95 10.40 -12.48
CA PRO A 64 12.25 10.62 -11.85
C PRO A 64 12.13 10.76 -10.33
N ARG A 65 13.14 10.27 -9.60
CA ARG A 65 13.20 10.41 -8.15
C ARG A 65 13.43 11.87 -7.77
N THR A 66 12.66 12.39 -6.82
CA THR A 66 12.90 13.74 -6.28
C THR A 66 14.29 13.79 -5.62
N PRO A 67 15.19 14.69 -6.05
CA PRO A 67 16.55 14.76 -5.52
C PRO A 67 16.58 15.24 -4.07
N THR A 68 17.62 14.87 -3.33
CA THR A 68 17.83 15.32 -1.95
C THR A 68 19.32 15.48 -1.63
N ARG A 69 19.68 16.54 -0.90
CA ARG A 69 21.07 16.86 -0.50
C ARG A 69 21.42 16.41 0.93
N PHE A 70 20.49 15.73 1.61
CA PHE A 70 20.65 15.24 2.98
C PHE A 70 21.10 16.31 4.00
N THR A 71 20.69 17.56 3.80
CA THR A 71 21.11 18.70 4.62
C THR A 71 20.65 18.57 6.07
N GLU A 72 19.53 17.90 6.32
CA GLU A 72 19.02 17.60 7.66
C GLU A 72 20.00 16.82 8.55
N ARG A 73 20.92 16.07 7.93
CA ARG A 73 21.93 15.28 8.66
C ARG A 73 23.00 16.16 9.29
N ARG A 74 23.32 17.30 8.67
CA ARG A 74 24.37 18.24 9.11
C ARG A 74 23.81 19.48 9.81
N ALA A 75 22.55 19.83 9.55
CA ALA A 75 21.92 20.99 10.18
C ALA A 75 21.96 20.88 11.72
N SER A 76 22.25 21.96 12.44
CA SER A 76 22.19 22.00 13.90
C SER A 76 20.75 22.13 14.42
N SER A 77 19.92 22.91 13.72
CA SER A 77 18.55 23.25 14.11
C SER A 77 17.56 22.08 14.11
N GLY A 78 16.89 21.83 15.25
CA GLY A 78 15.76 20.90 15.35
C GLY A 78 14.54 21.35 14.53
N ARG A 79 14.24 22.65 14.53
CA ARG A 79 13.14 23.25 13.74
C ARG A 79 13.33 23.02 12.23
N TYR A 80 14.56 23.12 11.74
CA TYR A 80 14.86 22.80 10.34
C TYR A 80 14.57 21.34 10.00
N ARG A 81 14.97 20.39 10.86
CA ARG A 81 14.67 18.96 10.65
C ARG A 81 13.18 18.68 10.67
N LEU A 82 12.43 19.30 11.58
CA LEU A 82 10.97 19.22 11.61
C LEU A 82 10.35 19.72 10.30
N TRP A 83 10.83 20.84 9.77
CA TRP A 83 10.39 21.35 8.48
C TRP A 83 10.70 20.38 7.33
N VAL A 84 11.92 19.82 7.27
CA VAL A 84 12.29 18.82 6.25
C VAL A 84 11.41 17.57 6.36
N ARG A 85 11.13 17.10 7.58
CA ARG A 85 10.23 15.97 7.84
C ARG A 85 8.83 16.23 7.28
N ASN A 86 8.24 17.39 7.59
CA ASN A 86 6.91 17.76 7.10
C ASN A 86 6.88 17.99 5.57
N LEU A 87 7.98 18.47 4.99
CA LEU A 87 8.12 18.55 3.53
C LEU A 87 8.07 17.16 2.89
N TRP A 88 8.83 16.19 3.41
CA TRP A 88 8.83 14.83 2.87
C TRP A 88 7.52 14.08 3.12
N LEU A 89 6.88 14.30 4.27
CA LEU A 89 5.54 13.78 4.55
C LEU A 89 4.54 14.22 3.46
N ARG A 90 4.48 15.53 3.16
CA ARG A 90 3.59 16.06 2.10
C ARG A 90 3.90 15.48 0.73
N ARG A 91 5.19 15.30 0.40
CA ARG A 91 5.62 14.67 -0.86
C ARG A 91 5.21 13.20 -0.94
N ALA A 92 5.34 12.45 0.16
CA ALA A 92 4.93 11.05 0.21
C ALA A 92 3.42 10.91 -0.04
N HIS A 93 2.60 11.71 0.65
CA HIS A 93 1.15 11.74 0.43
C HIS A 93 0.76 12.19 -0.98
N ALA A 94 1.43 13.19 -1.54
CA ALA A 94 1.17 13.60 -2.92
C ALA A 94 1.51 12.49 -3.92
N ALA A 95 2.65 11.84 -3.76
CA ALA A 95 3.06 10.74 -4.64
C ALA A 95 2.13 9.53 -4.52
N GLU A 96 1.66 9.21 -3.31
CA GLU A 96 0.67 8.16 -3.08
C GLU A 96 -0.67 8.47 -3.75
N ARG A 97 -1.22 9.68 -3.54
CA ARG A 97 -2.45 10.10 -4.20
C ARG A 97 -2.36 9.99 -5.72
N LEU A 98 -1.23 10.37 -6.31
CA LEU A 98 -1.02 10.21 -7.76
C LEU A 98 -0.91 8.74 -8.17
N ALA A 99 -0.23 7.91 -7.40
CA ALA A 99 -0.07 6.49 -7.71
C ALA A 99 -1.41 5.72 -7.63
N LEU A 100 -2.31 6.12 -6.74
CA LEU A 100 -3.65 5.53 -6.62
C LEU A 100 -4.64 6.07 -7.67
N ASN A 101 -4.23 7.05 -8.48
CA ASN A 101 -5.02 7.62 -9.56
C ASN A 101 -4.24 7.55 -10.88
N PRO A 102 -4.01 6.33 -11.42
CA PRO A 102 -3.37 6.20 -12.72
C PRO A 102 -4.19 6.92 -13.81
N PRO A 103 -3.55 7.48 -14.85
CA PRO A 103 -4.26 7.91 -16.04
C PRO A 103 -5.09 6.75 -16.62
N HIS A 104 -6.15 7.08 -17.37
CA HIS A 104 -7.04 6.11 -18.00
C HIS A 104 -7.60 5.01 -17.07
N ARG A 105 -7.69 5.30 -15.75
CA ARG A 105 -8.16 4.34 -14.74
C ARG A 105 -9.46 3.67 -15.14
N GLU A 106 -10.42 4.42 -15.67
CA GLU A 106 -11.72 3.89 -16.10
C GLU A 106 -11.59 2.92 -17.27
N GLY A 107 -10.75 3.24 -18.27
CA GLY A 107 -10.44 2.33 -19.38
C GLY A 107 -9.81 1.02 -18.89
N TRP A 108 -8.84 1.11 -17.97
CA TRP A 108 -8.24 -0.09 -17.37
C TRP A 108 -9.23 -0.90 -16.54
N LEU A 109 -10.16 -0.25 -15.85
CA LEU A 109 -11.23 -0.94 -15.10
C LEU A 109 -12.22 -1.63 -16.04
N CYS A 110 -12.58 -1.02 -17.16
CA CYS A 110 -13.43 -1.65 -18.17
C CYS A 110 -12.73 -2.87 -18.79
N ILE A 111 -11.45 -2.73 -19.18
CA ILE A 111 -10.67 -3.86 -19.68
C ILE A 111 -10.60 -4.96 -18.63
N HIS A 112 -10.29 -4.61 -17.39
CA HIS A 112 -10.26 -5.54 -16.28
C HIS A 112 -11.57 -6.33 -16.13
N GLN A 113 -12.71 -5.66 -16.23
CA GLN A 113 -14.02 -6.29 -16.08
C GLN A 113 -14.25 -7.43 -17.09
N HIS A 114 -13.76 -7.29 -18.32
CA HIS A 114 -13.93 -8.27 -19.40
C HIS A 114 -12.81 -9.31 -19.45
N GLU A 115 -11.57 -8.91 -19.13
CA GLU A 115 -10.39 -9.79 -19.23
C GLU A 115 -10.23 -10.73 -18.02
N ARG A 116 -10.67 -10.30 -16.83
CA ARG A 116 -10.46 -11.06 -15.59
C ARG A 116 -11.30 -12.33 -15.52
N HIS A 117 -10.81 -13.32 -14.78
CA HIS A 117 -11.67 -14.38 -14.28
C HIS A 117 -12.58 -13.84 -13.15
N PRO A 118 -13.92 -14.04 -13.20
CA PRO A 118 -14.86 -13.44 -12.26
C PRO A 118 -14.54 -13.71 -10.79
N ALA A 119 -14.15 -14.95 -10.46
CA ALA A 119 -13.84 -15.37 -9.09
C ALA A 119 -12.44 -14.94 -8.60
N GLN A 120 -11.50 -14.65 -9.50
CA GLN A 120 -10.10 -14.35 -9.12
C GLN A 120 -9.78 -12.85 -9.22
N GLY A 121 -10.54 -12.11 -10.04
CA GLY A 121 -10.38 -10.67 -10.19
C GLY A 121 -8.97 -10.29 -10.61
N TRP A 122 -8.32 -9.40 -9.86
CA TRP A 122 -6.97 -8.93 -10.15
C TRP A 122 -5.89 -10.02 -10.04
N ALA A 123 -6.17 -11.12 -9.33
CA ALA A 123 -5.28 -12.25 -9.17
C ALA A 123 -5.50 -13.35 -10.22
N THR A 124 -6.15 -13.04 -11.36
CA THR A 124 -6.46 -14.01 -12.40
C THR A 124 -5.22 -14.77 -12.88
N ARG A 125 -5.29 -16.10 -12.79
CA ARG A 125 -4.28 -17.08 -13.19
C ARG A 125 -4.99 -18.38 -13.55
N THR A 126 -5.45 -18.50 -14.79
CA THR A 126 -6.20 -19.67 -15.28
C THR A 126 -5.32 -20.72 -15.94
N GLY A 127 -4.02 -20.46 -16.11
CA GLY A 127 -3.09 -21.38 -16.79
C GLY A 127 -2.99 -21.16 -18.31
N ASN A 128 -3.64 -20.14 -18.86
CA ASN A 128 -3.63 -19.82 -20.30
C ASN A 128 -2.41 -19.00 -20.77
N GLY A 129 -1.39 -18.81 -19.93
CA GLY A 129 -0.19 -18.01 -20.24
C GLY A 129 -0.33 -16.50 -20.01
N TYR A 130 -1.51 -16.02 -19.60
CA TYR A 130 -1.77 -14.63 -19.21
C TYR A 130 -1.98 -14.53 -17.71
N TYR A 131 -1.65 -13.36 -17.15
CA TYR A 131 -1.63 -13.16 -15.70
C TYR A 131 -2.26 -11.83 -15.32
N GLY A 132 -2.89 -11.84 -14.15
CA GLY A 132 -3.49 -10.66 -13.54
C GLY A 132 -4.83 -10.27 -14.17
N GLY A 133 -5.49 -9.30 -13.56
CA GLY A 133 -6.80 -8.83 -13.98
C GLY A 133 -6.81 -8.13 -15.34
N LEU A 134 -5.64 -7.80 -15.90
CA LEU A 134 -5.49 -7.27 -17.26
C LEU A 134 -4.91 -8.30 -18.23
N GLN A 135 -4.84 -9.58 -17.87
CA GLN A 135 -4.37 -10.66 -18.75
C GLN A 135 -3.07 -10.29 -19.50
N MET A 136 -2.01 -10.02 -18.76
CA MET A 136 -0.71 -9.68 -19.35
C MET A 136 0.15 -10.92 -19.55
N ASP A 137 0.66 -11.16 -20.75
CA ASP A 137 1.63 -12.24 -20.98
C ASP A 137 3.03 -11.90 -20.41
N ILE A 138 3.93 -12.89 -20.35
CA ILE A 138 5.28 -12.72 -19.80
C ILE A 138 6.11 -11.70 -20.60
N SER A 139 5.98 -11.65 -21.92
CA SER A 139 6.73 -10.70 -22.75
C SER A 139 6.32 -9.26 -22.45
N PHE A 140 5.02 -9.01 -22.30
CA PHE A 140 4.46 -7.72 -21.91
C PHE A 140 4.94 -7.33 -20.51
N GLN A 141 4.89 -8.27 -19.55
CA GLN A 141 5.38 -8.06 -18.19
C GLN A 141 6.89 -7.79 -18.15
N ARG A 142 7.69 -8.43 -19.00
CA ARG A 142 9.14 -8.17 -19.11
C ARG A 142 9.41 -6.77 -19.69
N ALA A 143 8.68 -6.39 -20.73
CA ALA A 143 8.86 -5.10 -21.40
C ALA A 143 8.46 -3.92 -20.51
N TYR A 144 7.29 -4.00 -19.88
CA TYR A 144 6.71 -2.86 -19.18
C TYR A 144 6.73 -2.99 -17.66
N GLY A 145 6.89 -4.20 -17.11
CA GLY A 145 6.79 -4.49 -15.68
C GLY A 145 8.04 -5.11 -15.05
N ARG A 146 9.22 -5.04 -15.71
CA ARG A 146 10.45 -5.78 -15.36
C ARG A 146 10.77 -5.84 -13.86
N GLU A 147 10.69 -4.72 -13.15
CA GLU A 147 11.00 -4.67 -11.71
C GLU A 147 9.98 -5.43 -10.88
N LEU A 148 8.68 -5.29 -11.17
CA LEU A 148 7.61 -6.02 -10.50
C LEU A 148 7.72 -7.51 -10.81
N LEU A 149 8.01 -7.86 -12.07
CA LEU A 149 8.22 -9.25 -12.47
C LEU A 149 9.35 -9.90 -11.68
N ARG A 150 10.49 -9.20 -11.52
CA ARG A 150 11.65 -9.69 -10.77
C ARG A 150 11.38 -9.81 -9.26
N THR A 151 10.63 -8.87 -8.68
CA THR A 151 10.48 -8.76 -7.21
C THR A 151 9.26 -9.49 -6.67
N LYS A 152 8.20 -9.60 -7.46
CA LYS A 152 6.91 -10.18 -7.06
C LYS A 152 6.53 -11.42 -7.86
N GLY A 153 7.16 -11.69 -9.01
CA GLY A 153 6.69 -12.68 -9.97
C GLY A 153 5.63 -12.08 -10.89
N THR A 154 4.73 -12.91 -11.38
CA THR A 154 3.76 -12.54 -12.43
C THR A 154 2.65 -11.60 -11.97
N ALA A 155 1.93 -11.00 -12.92
CA ALA A 155 0.95 -9.94 -12.67
C ALA A 155 -0.20 -10.31 -11.72
N ASP A 156 -0.53 -11.60 -11.57
CA ASP A 156 -1.46 -12.12 -10.55
C ASP A 156 -1.04 -11.78 -9.11
N ARG A 157 0.24 -11.47 -8.88
CA ARG A 157 0.80 -11.09 -7.57
C ARG A 157 0.97 -9.58 -7.40
N TRP A 158 0.59 -8.80 -8.40
CA TRP A 158 0.71 -7.35 -8.37
C TRP A 158 -0.60 -6.73 -7.89
N THR A 159 -0.50 -5.59 -7.20
CA THR A 159 -1.70 -4.83 -6.82
C THR A 159 -2.42 -4.32 -8.08
N PRO A 160 -3.73 -4.00 -7.99
CA PRO A 160 -4.47 -3.43 -9.12
C PRO A 160 -3.78 -2.21 -9.75
N TYR A 161 -3.30 -1.29 -8.91
CA TYR A 161 -2.60 -0.09 -9.35
C TYR A 161 -1.26 -0.42 -10.01
N GLU A 162 -0.57 -1.47 -9.56
CA GLU A 162 0.67 -1.91 -10.20
C GLU A 162 0.43 -2.44 -11.60
N GLN A 163 -0.63 -3.24 -11.80
CA GLN A 163 -1.04 -3.69 -13.12
C GLN A 163 -1.43 -2.50 -14.01
N MET A 164 -2.26 -1.58 -13.51
CA MET A 164 -2.62 -0.37 -14.26
C MET A 164 -1.41 0.49 -14.63
N TRP A 165 -0.45 0.70 -13.72
CA TRP A 165 0.76 1.47 -14.04
C TRP A 165 1.68 0.78 -15.05
N VAL A 166 1.67 -0.54 -15.12
CA VAL A 166 2.35 -1.29 -16.18
C VAL A 166 1.63 -1.13 -17.52
N ALA A 167 0.29 -1.20 -17.54
CA ALA A 167 -0.51 -0.91 -18.72
C ALA A 167 -0.31 0.53 -19.21
N GLU A 168 -0.26 1.51 -18.30
CA GLU A 168 0.05 2.91 -18.58
C GLU A 168 1.43 3.14 -19.20
N ARG A 169 2.43 2.30 -18.87
CA ARG A 169 3.73 2.37 -19.54
C ARG A 169 3.62 1.88 -20.98
N ALA A 170 2.87 0.80 -21.22
CA ALA A 170 2.62 0.31 -22.57
C ALA A 170 1.85 1.34 -23.40
N TYR A 171 0.79 1.93 -22.83
CA TYR A 171 0.00 2.99 -23.45
C TYR A 171 0.90 4.15 -23.91
N ARG A 172 1.69 4.71 -22.98
CA ARG A 172 2.62 5.83 -23.24
C ARG A 172 3.76 5.49 -24.21
N SER A 173 4.07 4.21 -24.41
CA SER A 173 5.06 3.78 -25.40
C SER A 173 4.54 3.76 -26.85
N GLY A 174 3.30 4.20 -27.07
CA GLY A 174 2.67 4.25 -28.39
C GLY A 174 1.75 3.06 -28.67
N ARG A 175 1.61 2.09 -27.76
CA ARG A 175 0.72 0.94 -27.96
C ARG A 175 -0.75 1.26 -27.74
N GLY A 176 -1.09 2.37 -27.08
CA GLY A 176 -2.48 2.69 -26.73
C GLY A 176 -3.15 1.52 -25.99
N TYR A 177 -4.39 1.20 -26.38
CA TYR A 177 -5.14 0.04 -25.89
C TYR A 177 -5.05 -1.20 -26.79
N TYR A 178 -4.27 -1.15 -27.87
CA TYR A 178 -4.15 -2.25 -28.83
C TYR A 178 -3.62 -3.60 -28.28
N PRO A 179 -2.98 -3.70 -27.10
CA PRO A 179 -2.76 -5.01 -26.47
C PRO A 179 -4.05 -5.76 -26.10
N TRP A 180 -5.18 -5.05 -25.98
CA TRP A 180 -6.50 -5.61 -25.66
C TRP A 180 -7.52 -5.30 -26.77
N PRO A 181 -7.30 -5.74 -28.02
CA PRO A 181 -7.99 -5.15 -29.17
C PRO A 181 -9.51 -5.38 -29.19
N ASN A 182 -9.98 -6.56 -28.76
CA ASN A 182 -11.41 -6.86 -28.73
C ASN A 182 -12.08 -6.13 -27.56
N THR A 183 -11.52 -6.26 -26.37
CA THR A 183 -12.04 -5.63 -25.16
C THR A 183 -11.99 -4.10 -25.23
N ALA A 184 -10.93 -3.52 -25.80
CA ALA A 184 -10.82 -2.08 -25.97
C ALA A 184 -11.92 -1.52 -26.87
N ARG A 185 -12.31 -2.24 -27.94
CA ARG A 185 -13.48 -1.88 -28.76
C ARG A 185 -14.79 -1.99 -27.98
N THR A 186 -14.97 -3.08 -27.21
CA THR A 186 -16.13 -3.24 -26.33
C THR A 186 -16.24 -2.10 -25.31
N CYS A 187 -15.09 -1.61 -24.83
CA CYS A 187 -15.01 -0.48 -23.91
C CYS A 187 -15.06 0.90 -24.59
N GLY A 188 -15.18 0.98 -25.92
CA GLY A 188 -15.21 2.25 -26.66
C GLY A 188 -13.90 3.05 -26.61
N LEU A 189 -12.76 2.37 -26.45
CA LEU A 189 -11.45 2.99 -26.24
C LEU A 189 -10.63 3.16 -27.52
N ILE A 190 -10.95 2.39 -28.57
CA ILE A 190 -10.36 2.40 -29.92
C ILE A 190 -11.39 2.04 -30.98
#